data_AF-Q1RMV5-F1
#
_entry.id   AF-Q1RMV5-F1
#
_cell.length_a   1.000
_cell.length_b   1.000
_cell.length_c   1.000
_cell.angle_alpha   90.00
_cell.angle_beta   90.00
_cell.angle_gamma   90.00
#
_symmetry.space_group_name_H-M   'P 1'
#
loop_
_entity.id
_entity.type
_entity.pdbx_description
1 polymer ?
#
loop_
_entity_poly.entity_id
_entity_poly.type
_entity_poly.pdbx_seq_one_letter_code
_entity_poly.pdbx_strand_id
1 'polypeptide(L)'
;MSESGGQRARLRRYSELPVWVVEDHQEVLPFIYRAIGSKHLPASNISFVHFDSHPDLLIPVDMPADTVFDKETLFGELSIENWIMPAVYAGHFSHVVWLHPTWAQQIREGRHHFLVGKDTSTTTIRVTSTDHYFLSDGLYVTEDLLENPKPLQLDVIMVKPYKLCHSQGENDAVSSAKKPKLALEDSENTASANGDSCSEGLGKDTVTQTRDHTCLQPSCSCSSESHECQTAVSTGEILEILEKRDAFVLDIDLDFFSVKNPFKEMFTQEEYKILQELYQFKKPGSNLTEVSFVSFGLV
;
A
#
# COMPACT_ATOMS: atom_id res chain seq x y z
N MET A 1 37.25 10.32 23.46
CA MET A 1 36.53 10.90 24.62
C MET A 1 35.27 10.08 24.79
N SER A 2 35.12 9.51 25.98
CA SER A 2 34.02 8.70 26.54
C SER A 2 32.73 8.58 25.71
N GLU A 3 32.47 7.38 25.20
CA GLU A 3 31.10 6.91 24.93
C GLU A 3 30.34 6.84 26.26
N SER A 4 29.47 7.81 26.49
CA SER A 4 28.47 7.70 27.54
C SER A 4 27.42 6.68 27.09
N GLY A 5 27.55 5.45 27.57
CA GLY A 5 26.48 4.45 27.52
C GLY A 5 25.26 4.97 28.28
N GLY A 6 24.38 5.68 27.58
CA GLY A 6 23.11 6.12 28.13
C GLY A 6 22.27 4.90 28.50
N GLN A 7 21.86 4.81 29.76
CA GLN A 7 20.86 3.83 30.19
C GLN A 7 19.61 4.00 29.31
N ARG A 8 19.31 2.98 28.49
CA ARG A 8 18.11 2.97 27.65
C ARG A 8 16.90 3.10 28.58
N ALA A 9 16.21 4.23 28.51
CA ALA A 9 15.05 4.47 29.36
C ALA A 9 14.03 3.34 29.18
N ARG A 10 13.59 2.75 30.28
CA ARG A 10 12.64 1.63 30.25
C ARG A 10 11.31 2.09 29.63
N LEU A 11 10.91 1.44 28.53
CA LEU A 11 9.63 1.70 27.88
C LEU A 11 8.47 1.31 28.81
N ARG A 12 7.40 2.11 28.73
CA ARG A 12 6.11 1.79 29.34
C ARG A 12 5.42 0.71 28.52
N ARG A 13 4.50 -0.01 29.17
CA ARG A 13 3.65 -1.00 28.53
C ARG A 13 2.20 -0.60 28.70
N TYR A 14 1.42 -0.79 27.65
CA TYR A 14 -0.04 -0.76 27.77
C TYR A 14 -0.52 -2.00 28.53
N SER A 15 -1.67 -1.89 29.21
CA SER A 15 -2.31 -3.04 29.85
C SER A 15 -2.88 -4.03 28.84
N GLU A 16 -3.24 -3.54 27.66
CA GLU A 16 -3.80 -4.27 26.53
C GLU A 16 -3.13 -3.79 25.22
N LEU A 17 -3.26 -4.55 24.13
CA LEU A 17 -2.71 -4.15 22.84
C LEU A 17 -3.42 -2.87 22.35
N PRO A 18 -2.71 -1.75 22.12
CA PRO A 18 -3.33 -0.54 21.58
C PRO A 18 -3.72 -0.77 20.11
N VAL A 19 -4.97 -0.46 19.78
CA VAL A 19 -5.50 -0.53 18.41
C VAL A 19 -6.14 0.81 18.08
N TRP A 20 -5.85 1.33 16.89
CA TRP A 20 -6.42 2.56 16.37
C TRP A 20 -7.01 2.24 14.99
N VAL A 21 -8.15 2.86 14.69
CA VAL A 21 -8.78 2.83 13.37
C VAL A 21 -8.83 4.27 12.89
N VAL A 22 -8.29 4.50 11.71
CA VAL A 22 -8.22 5.80 11.04
C VAL A 22 -8.83 5.66 9.66
N GLU A 23 -9.30 6.77 9.08
CA GLU A 23 -9.87 6.74 7.73
C GLU A 23 -8.75 6.85 6.69
N ASP A 24 -7.98 7.94 6.76
CA ASP A 24 -6.84 8.14 5.87
C ASP A 24 -5.53 7.68 6.54
N HIS A 25 -4.64 7.04 5.78
CA HIS A 25 -3.40 6.45 6.30
C HIS A 25 -2.52 7.40 7.13
N GLN A 26 -2.32 8.63 6.66
CA GLN A 26 -1.47 9.60 7.36
C GLN A 26 -1.99 9.98 8.76
N GLU A 27 -3.29 9.79 9.03
CA GLU A 27 -3.90 10.09 10.33
C GLU A 27 -3.40 9.17 11.46
N VAL A 28 -2.67 8.09 11.13
CA VAL A 28 -2.03 7.22 12.13
C VAL A 28 -0.86 7.90 12.85
N LEU A 29 -0.17 8.86 12.20
CA LEU A 29 1.04 9.49 12.73
C LEU A 29 0.88 10.15 14.11
N PRO A 30 -0.19 10.93 14.39
CA PRO A 30 -0.47 11.46 15.72
C PRO A 30 -0.44 10.39 16.83
N PHE A 31 -0.96 9.18 16.56
CA PHE A 31 -1.01 8.09 17.52
C PHE A 31 0.38 7.50 17.77
N ILE A 32 1.16 7.30 16.71
CA ILE A 32 2.55 6.84 16.79
C ILE A 32 3.40 7.85 17.55
N TYR A 33 3.31 9.13 17.21
CA TYR A 33 4.07 10.21 17.85
C TYR A 33 3.70 10.34 19.34
N ARG A 34 2.43 10.16 19.69
CA ARG A 34 1.98 10.10 21.08
C ARG A 34 2.55 8.88 21.81
N ALA A 35 2.63 7.72 21.18
CA ALA A 35 3.23 6.52 21.78
C ALA A 35 4.74 6.70 22.01
N ILE A 36 5.45 7.38 21.10
CA ILE A 36 6.85 7.78 21.26
C ILE A 36 7.00 8.77 22.43
N GLY A 37 6.25 9.87 22.41
CA GLY A 37 6.33 10.93 23.44
C GLY A 37 5.95 10.45 24.84
N SER A 38 5.02 9.50 24.93
CA SER A 38 4.63 8.85 26.19
C SER A 38 5.54 7.68 26.60
N LYS A 39 6.60 7.38 25.83
CA LYS A 39 7.59 6.31 26.06
C LYS A 39 7.02 4.90 26.02
N HIS A 40 5.94 4.66 25.26
CA HIS A 40 5.48 3.31 24.94
C HIS A 40 6.19 2.76 23.70
N LEU A 41 6.61 3.63 22.79
CA LEU A 41 7.57 3.33 21.73
C LEU A 41 8.92 4.02 22.01
N PRO A 42 10.04 3.46 21.54
CA PRO A 42 11.33 4.14 21.58
C PRO A 42 11.34 5.35 20.64
N ALA A 43 12.28 6.27 20.84
CA ALA A 43 12.39 7.46 19.98
C ALA A 43 12.90 7.16 18.55
N SER A 44 13.58 6.02 18.37
CA SER A 44 14.20 5.60 17.12
C SER A 44 14.32 4.07 17.05
N ASN A 45 14.74 3.57 15.89
CA ASN A 45 14.92 2.14 15.61
C ASN A 45 13.61 1.33 15.75
N ILE A 46 12.47 1.94 15.38
CA ILE A 46 11.19 1.27 15.27
C ILE A 46 11.15 0.54 13.92
N SER A 47 10.57 -0.67 13.91
CA SER A 47 10.21 -1.39 12.69
C SER A 47 8.75 -1.11 12.33
N PHE A 48 8.47 -0.78 11.08
CA PHE A 48 7.12 -0.51 10.60
C PHE A 48 6.72 -1.64 9.65
N VAL A 49 5.64 -2.36 9.98
CA VAL A 49 5.14 -3.49 9.19
C VAL A 49 3.85 -3.06 8.51
N HIS A 50 3.86 -3.01 7.18
CA HIS A 50 2.80 -2.44 6.36
C HIS A 50 2.13 -3.51 5.51
N PHE A 51 0.84 -3.78 5.73
CA PHE A 51 0.03 -4.62 4.85
C PHE A 51 -0.84 -3.76 3.96
N ASP A 52 -0.46 -3.64 2.69
CA ASP A 52 -1.15 -2.78 1.74
C ASP A 52 -0.83 -3.16 0.30
N SER A 53 -1.75 -2.86 -0.62
CA SER A 53 -1.50 -2.83 -2.06
C SER A 53 -0.57 -1.71 -2.51
N HIS A 54 -0.37 -0.67 -1.69
CA HIS A 54 0.53 0.45 -1.93
C HIS A 54 1.70 0.47 -0.94
N PRO A 55 2.90 0.91 -1.36
CA PRO A 55 4.03 1.00 -0.45
C PRO A 55 4.00 2.24 0.47
N ASP A 56 3.29 3.32 0.07
CA ASP A 56 3.19 4.62 0.76
C ASP A 56 4.55 5.26 1.13
N LEU A 57 5.53 5.04 0.25
CA LEU A 57 6.89 5.55 0.40
C LEU A 57 7.15 6.78 -0.47
N LEU A 58 6.14 7.46 -0.99
CA LEU A 58 6.37 8.74 -1.66
C LEU A 58 6.77 9.83 -0.65
N ILE A 59 7.21 10.96 -1.17
CA ILE A 59 7.64 12.11 -0.40
C ILE A 59 6.95 13.33 -1.02
N PRO A 60 6.37 14.25 -0.22
CA PRO A 60 5.86 15.51 -0.75
C PRO A 60 7.01 16.31 -1.38
N VAL A 61 6.97 16.51 -2.70
CA VAL A 61 8.11 17.02 -3.49
C VAL A 61 8.50 18.46 -3.13
N ASP A 62 7.53 19.25 -2.67
CA ASP A 62 7.67 20.67 -2.35
C ASP A 62 7.76 20.96 -0.84
N MET A 63 7.59 19.94 0.01
CA MET A 63 7.65 20.13 1.46
C MET A 63 9.12 20.27 1.93
N PRO A 64 9.50 21.39 2.59
CA PRO A 64 10.82 21.53 3.18
C PRO A 64 11.09 20.39 4.17
N ALA A 65 12.30 19.83 4.15
CA ALA A 65 12.63 18.68 4.99
C ALA A 65 12.50 18.99 6.49
N ASP A 66 12.76 20.25 6.89
CA ASP A 66 12.69 20.65 8.31
C ASP A 66 11.26 20.70 8.85
N THR A 67 10.24 20.69 7.98
CA THR A 67 8.82 20.60 8.37
C THR A 67 8.53 19.35 9.21
N VAL A 68 9.30 18.27 9.04
CA VAL A 68 9.10 17.03 9.84
C VAL A 68 9.24 17.24 11.36
N PHE A 69 9.89 18.33 11.77
CA PHE A 69 10.09 18.66 13.19
C PHE A 69 9.00 19.59 13.75
N ASP A 70 8.10 20.09 12.92
CA ASP A 70 6.88 20.79 13.32
C ASP A 70 5.66 19.91 13.05
N LYS A 71 5.19 19.22 14.09
CA LYS A 71 4.10 18.25 13.98
C LYS A 71 2.80 18.82 13.39
N GLU A 72 2.45 20.06 13.74
CA GLU A 72 1.17 20.64 13.31
C GLU A 72 1.22 20.96 11.81
N THR A 73 2.35 21.51 11.36
CA THR A 73 2.58 21.78 9.94
C THR A 73 2.71 20.46 9.17
N LEU A 74 3.52 19.52 9.66
CA LEU A 74 3.73 18.22 9.04
C LEU A 74 2.39 17.52 8.75
N PHE A 75 1.51 17.39 9.74
CA PHE A 75 0.25 16.65 9.55
C PHE A 75 -0.65 17.27 8.48
N GLY A 76 -0.52 18.57 8.19
CA GLY A 76 -1.26 19.23 7.11
C GLY A 76 -0.65 19.05 5.71
N GLU A 77 0.62 18.64 5.62
CA GLU A 77 1.36 18.49 4.35
C GLU A 77 1.39 17.03 3.85
N LEU A 78 0.87 16.08 4.65
CA LEU A 78 0.89 14.66 4.33
C LEU A 78 -0.42 14.19 3.71
N SER A 79 -0.31 13.17 2.87
CA SER A 79 -1.40 12.45 2.23
C SER A 79 -1.21 10.94 2.39
N ILE A 80 -2.21 10.18 1.95
CA ILE A 80 -2.28 8.73 2.08
C ILE A 80 -1.05 8.00 1.51
N GLU A 81 -0.39 8.56 0.50
CA GLU A 81 0.70 7.91 -0.23
C GLU A 81 2.12 8.31 0.20
N ASN A 82 2.27 9.32 1.07
CA ASN A 82 3.55 10.02 1.26
C ASN A 82 4.00 10.26 2.72
N TRP A 83 3.38 9.55 3.67
CA TRP A 83 3.51 9.82 5.10
C TRP A 83 4.61 9.02 5.82
N ILE A 84 5.00 7.84 5.30
CA ILE A 84 5.98 6.96 5.95
C ILE A 84 7.39 7.57 5.91
N MET A 85 7.80 8.10 4.75
CA MET A 85 9.16 8.60 4.54
C MET A 85 9.52 9.83 5.40
N PRO A 86 8.61 10.79 5.64
CA PRO A 86 8.80 11.83 6.66
C PRO A 86 9.12 11.29 8.05
N ALA A 87 8.45 10.21 8.49
CA ALA A 87 8.73 9.57 9.79
C ALA A 87 10.08 8.82 9.82
N VAL A 88 10.52 8.29 8.68
CA VAL A 88 11.89 7.76 8.50
C VAL A 88 12.91 8.88 8.63
N TYR A 89 12.71 10.02 7.94
CA TYR A 89 13.64 11.15 7.98
C TYR A 89 13.73 11.79 9.38
N ALA A 90 12.60 11.85 10.11
CA ALA A 90 12.54 12.23 11.52
C ALA A 90 13.34 11.28 12.44
N GLY A 91 13.72 10.09 11.95
CA GLY A 91 14.56 9.11 12.64
C GLY A 91 13.80 8.11 13.50
N HIS A 92 12.47 8.06 13.38
CA HIS A 92 11.64 7.14 14.14
C HIS A 92 11.71 5.71 13.57
N PHE A 93 11.49 5.59 12.26
CA PHE A 93 11.55 4.33 11.53
C PHE A 93 12.93 4.12 10.95
N SER A 94 13.46 2.90 11.11
CA SER A 94 14.74 2.48 10.50
C SER A 94 14.59 1.24 9.62
N HIS A 95 13.43 0.60 9.70
CA HIS A 95 13.10 -0.60 8.98
C HIS A 95 11.63 -0.55 8.61
N VAL A 96 11.33 -0.62 7.32
CA VAL A 96 9.97 -0.80 6.79
C VAL A 96 9.90 -2.20 6.18
N VAL A 97 8.84 -2.94 6.52
CA VAL A 97 8.52 -4.25 5.92
C VAL A 97 7.20 -4.07 5.20
N TRP A 98 7.23 -4.07 3.87
CA TRP A 98 6.03 -3.96 3.06
C TRP A 98 5.58 -5.34 2.60
N LEU A 99 4.42 -5.75 3.10
CA LEU A 99 3.75 -7.01 2.79
C LEU A 99 2.65 -6.72 1.79
N HIS A 100 2.88 -7.11 0.55
CA HIS A 100 2.03 -6.72 -0.57
C HIS A 100 1.36 -7.93 -1.24
N PRO A 101 0.15 -7.75 -1.79
CA PRO A 101 -0.52 -8.80 -2.54
C PRO A 101 0.14 -9.02 -3.90
N THR A 102 -0.20 -10.12 -4.57
CA THR A 102 0.44 -10.55 -5.83
C THR A 102 0.24 -9.59 -7.01
N TRP A 103 -0.69 -8.65 -6.92
CA TRP A 103 -0.97 -7.66 -7.96
C TRP A 103 -0.24 -6.32 -7.75
N ALA A 104 0.30 -6.08 -6.56
CA ALA A 104 1.09 -4.90 -6.24
C ALA A 104 2.55 -5.17 -6.59
N GLN A 105 3.10 -4.41 -7.54
CA GLN A 105 4.44 -4.63 -8.12
C GLN A 105 5.23 -3.31 -8.25
N GLN A 106 4.85 -2.30 -7.46
CA GLN A 106 5.44 -0.95 -7.52
C GLN A 106 6.95 -0.94 -7.18
N ILE A 107 7.38 -1.80 -6.25
CA ILE A 107 8.79 -1.98 -5.86
C ILE A 107 9.13 -3.46 -6.01
N ARG A 108 10.34 -3.76 -6.48
CA ARG A 108 10.83 -5.13 -6.65
C ARG A 108 10.91 -5.83 -5.30
N GLU A 109 10.52 -7.10 -5.23
CA GLU A 109 10.65 -7.93 -4.04
C GLU A 109 12.12 -8.11 -3.62
N GLY A 110 12.34 -8.21 -2.30
CA GLY A 110 13.65 -8.40 -1.70
C GLY A 110 14.01 -7.30 -0.71
N ARG A 111 15.29 -7.29 -0.32
CA ARG A 111 15.81 -6.34 0.65
C ARG A 111 16.52 -5.19 -0.06
N HIS A 112 16.14 -3.98 0.32
CA HIS A 112 16.69 -2.73 -0.18
C HIS A 112 17.30 -1.94 0.97
N HIS A 113 18.44 -1.31 0.69
CA HIS A 113 19.11 -0.42 1.63
C HIS A 113 19.45 0.87 0.92
N PHE A 114 19.01 1.98 1.50
CA PHE A 114 19.27 3.31 0.96
C PHE A 114 19.22 4.34 2.09
N LEU A 115 19.61 5.56 1.76
CA LEU A 115 19.60 6.69 2.68
C LEU A 115 18.41 7.60 2.36
N VAL A 116 17.85 8.20 3.40
CA VAL A 116 16.81 9.24 3.34
C VAL A 116 17.37 10.48 3.99
N GLY A 117 17.41 11.60 3.29
CA GLY A 117 18.03 12.82 3.82
C GLY A 117 17.44 14.08 3.22
N LYS A 118 17.91 15.22 3.71
CA LYS A 118 17.59 16.52 3.14
C LYS A 118 18.54 16.81 1.99
N ASP A 119 18.02 17.07 0.81
CA ASP A 119 18.84 17.47 -0.32
C ASP A 119 19.33 18.92 -0.15
N THR A 120 20.64 19.12 -0.28
CA THR A 120 21.30 20.43 -0.20
C THR A 120 20.79 21.43 -1.24
N SER A 121 20.32 20.96 -2.39
CA SER A 121 19.92 21.82 -3.50
C SER A 121 18.46 22.29 -3.40
N THR A 122 17.54 21.38 -3.10
CA THR A 122 16.10 21.68 -3.02
C THR A 122 15.61 21.94 -1.60
N THR A 123 16.38 21.56 -0.56
CA THR A 123 16.02 21.60 0.86
C THR A 123 14.88 20.66 1.28
N THR A 124 14.44 19.79 0.37
CA THR A 124 13.35 18.81 0.57
C THR A 124 13.91 17.40 0.82
N ILE A 125 13.07 16.46 1.22
CA ILE A 125 13.51 15.08 1.50
C ILE A 125 13.76 14.33 0.19
N ARG A 126 14.88 13.63 0.09
CA ARG A 126 15.26 12.80 -1.07
C ARG A 126 15.90 11.49 -0.61
N VAL A 127 16.05 10.55 -1.53
CA VAL A 127 16.58 9.21 -1.27
C VAL A 127 17.74 8.84 -2.18
N THR A 128 18.57 7.88 -1.77
CA THR A 128 19.61 7.29 -2.63
C THR A 128 19.17 6.01 -3.36
N SER A 129 17.90 5.57 -3.20
CA SER A 129 17.41 4.39 -3.91
C SER A 129 17.28 4.65 -5.41
N THR A 130 17.70 3.67 -6.21
CA THR A 130 17.56 3.68 -7.67
C THR A 130 16.41 2.79 -8.17
N ASP A 131 15.50 2.41 -7.27
CA ASP A 131 14.26 1.74 -7.65
C ASP A 131 13.38 2.67 -8.49
N HIS A 132 12.69 2.09 -9.47
CA HIS A 132 11.84 2.85 -10.39
C HIS A 132 10.78 3.69 -9.67
N TYR A 133 10.29 3.21 -8.53
CA TYR A 133 9.33 3.89 -7.67
C TYR A 133 9.79 5.28 -7.21
N PHE A 134 11.07 5.44 -6.87
CA PHE A 134 11.61 6.74 -6.45
C PHE A 134 12.10 7.57 -7.63
N LEU A 135 12.56 6.91 -8.70
CA LEU A 135 13.06 7.58 -9.90
C LEU A 135 11.93 8.26 -10.70
N SER A 136 10.74 7.67 -10.75
CA SER A 136 9.59 8.23 -11.48
C SER A 136 9.20 9.62 -10.99
N ASP A 137 9.35 9.85 -9.69
CA ASP A 137 8.89 11.07 -9.00
C ASP A 137 10.05 12.03 -8.73
N GLY A 138 11.24 11.77 -9.30
CA GLY A 138 12.40 12.64 -9.15
C GLY A 138 12.95 12.70 -7.71
N LEU A 139 12.74 11.65 -6.92
CA LEU A 139 13.12 11.60 -5.51
C LEU A 139 14.58 11.17 -5.28
N TYR A 140 15.29 10.74 -6.31
CA TYR A 140 16.68 10.30 -6.22
C TYR A 140 17.68 11.45 -6.20
N VAL A 141 18.64 11.38 -5.28
CA VAL A 141 19.89 12.17 -5.30
C VAL A 141 21.07 11.29 -4.88
N THR A 142 22.28 11.74 -5.18
CA THR A 142 23.51 11.08 -4.71
C THR A 142 23.76 11.37 -3.23
N GLU A 143 24.47 10.47 -2.55
CA GLU A 143 24.72 10.56 -1.11
C GLU A 143 25.46 11.84 -0.68
N ASP A 144 26.35 12.36 -1.52
CA ASP A 144 27.11 13.59 -1.26
C ASP A 144 26.24 14.85 -1.20
N LEU A 145 25.02 14.79 -1.75
CA LEU A 145 24.06 15.89 -1.72
C LEU A 145 23.07 15.79 -0.55
N LEU A 146 23.16 14.74 0.27
CA LEU A 146 22.27 14.54 1.42
C LEU A 146 22.87 15.09 2.72
N GLU A 147 22.11 15.97 3.36
CA GLU A 147 22.27 16.37 4.75
C GLU A 147 21.46 15.45 5.68
N ASN A 148 22.02 15.18 6.87
CA ASN A 148 21.37 14.39 7.93
C ASN A 148 20.83 13.01 7.43
N PRO A 149 21.62 12.20 6.70
CA PRO A 149 21.12 10.96 6.12
C PRO A 149 20.70 9.96 7.20
N LYS A 150 19.54 9.35 6.99
CA LYS A 150 18.99 8.26 7.79
C LYS A 150 19.06 6.96 6.98
N PRO A 151 19.74 5.92 7.48
CA PRO A 151 19.71 4.63 6.82
C PRO A 151 18.34 3.98 6.98
N LEU A 152 17.77 3.53 5.86
CA LEU A 152 16.53 2.77 5.81
C LEU A 152 16.80 1.38 5.25
N GLN A 153 16.34 0.36 5.95
CA GLN A 153 16.14 -0.97 5.40
C GLN A 153 14.68 -1.12 4.98
N LEU A 154 14.44 -1.55 3.74
CA LEU A 154 13.12 -1.89 3.23
C LEU A 154 13.12 -3.37 2.83
N ASP A 155 12.28 -4.19 3.45
CA ASP A 155 12.02 -5.56 2.98
C ASP A 155 10.67 -5.57 2.27
N VAL A 156 10.68 -5.84 0.96
CA VAL A 156 9.50 -5.96 0.10
C VAL A 156 9.16 -7.44 -0.06
N ILE A 157 8.00 -7.82 0.44
CA ILE A 157 7.62 -9.22 0.60
C ILE A 157 6.23 -9.45 -0.01
N MET A 158 6.19 -10.25 -1.07
CA MET A 158 4.92 -10.70 -1.64
C MET A 158 4.26 -11.75 -0.74
N VAL A 159 3.02 -11.47 -0.35
CA VAL A 159 2.17 -12.40 0.38
C VAL A 159 1.41 -13.28 -0.60
N LYS A 160 1.73 -14.57 -0.63
CA LYS A 160 1.01 -15.55 -1.45
C LYS A 160 -0.27 -15.99 -0.72
N PRO A 161 -1.43 -16.03 -1.39
CA PRO A 161 -2.65 -16.59 -0.81
C PRO A 161 -2.42 -18.04 -0.37
N TYR A 162 -2.79 -18.36 0.87
CA TYR A 162 -2.75 -19.74 1.33
C TYR A 162 -3.76 -20.58 0.53
N LYS A 163 -3.27 -21.52 -0.26
CA LYS A 163 -4.14 -22.52 -0.91
C LYS A 163 -4.61 -23.47 0.19
N LEU A 164 -5.86 -23.35 0.60
CA LEU A 164 -6.49 -24.36 1.45
C LEU A 164 -6.51 -25.68 0.66
N CYS A 165 -5.59 -26.60 0.98
CA CYS A 165 -5.70 -27.95 0.49
C CYS A 165 -6.95 -28.56 1.12
N HIS A 166 -8.05 -28.58 0.38
CA HIS A 166 -9.18 -29.43 0.72
C HIS A 166 -8.65 -30.87 0.71
N SER A 167 -8.41 -31.42 1.90
CA SER A 167 -8.32 -32.86 2.06
C SER A 167 -9.62 -33.45 1.55
N GLN A 168 -9.49 -34.19 0.46
CA GLN A 168 -10.55 -34.85 -0.26
C GLN A 168 -11.36 -35.73 0.71
N GLY A 169 -12.66 -35.45 0.83
CA GLY A 169 -13.60 -36.34 1.50
C GLY A 169 -14.60 -35.63 2.38
N GLU A 170 -15.58 -34.95 1.80
CA GLU A 170 -16.94 -35.02 2.35
C GLU A 170 -17.97 -34.71 1.27
N ASN A 171 -19.00 -35.55 1.27
CA ASN A 171 -19.94 -35.80 0.18
C ASN A 171 -20.77 -34.58 -0.23
N ASP A 172 -21.20 -34.62 -1.49
CA ASP A 172 -22.25 -33.81 -2.09
C ASP A 172 -23.43 -33.55 -1.12
N ALA A 173 -23.56 -32.30 -0.68
CA ALA A 173 -24.82 -31.74 -0.21
C ALA A 173 -24.84 -30.24 -0.50
N VAL A 174 -25.47 -29.89 -1.63
CA VAL A 174 -25.81 -28.53 -2.02
C VAL A 174 -26.61 -27.86 -0.89
N SER A 175 -26.00 -26.90 -0.20
CA SER A 175 -26.69 -26.01 0.74
C SER A 175 -26.83 -24.63 0.09
N SER A 176 -27.97 -24.41 -0.55
CA SER A 176 -28.42 -23.09 -1.01
C SER A 176 -28.60 -22.16 0.19
N ALA A 177 -27.68 -21.21 0.39
CA ALA A 177 -27.83 -20.16 1.38
C ALA A 177 -28.97 -19.20 0.96
N LYS A 178 -30.10 -19.27 1.68
CA LYS A 178 -31.20 -18.31 1.56
C LYS A 178 -30.77 -16.97 2.16
N LYS A 179 -30.92 -15.91 1.37
CA LYS A 179 -30.81 -14.50 1.76
C LYS A 179 -31.79 -14.21 2.92
N PRO A 180 -31.39 -13.54 4.01
CA PRO A 180 -32.32 -13.22 5.10
C PRO A 180 -33.24 -12.05 4.67
N LYS A 181 -34.54 -12.31 4.69
CA LYS A 181 -35.62 -11.35 4.44
C LYS A 181 -36.00 -10.71 5.79
N LEU A 182 -35.74 -9.41 5.94
CA LEU A 182 -36.26 -8.59 7.04
C LEU A 182 -37.79 -8.55 6.94
N ALA A 183 -38.46 -9.02 8.00
CA ALA A 183 -39.88 -8.82 8.22
C ALA A 183 -40.04 -7.58 9.09
N LEU A 184 -40.69 -6.55 8.55
CA LEU A 184 -41.27 -5.47 9.35
C LEU A 184 -42.77 -5.74 9.38
N GLU A 185 -43.31 -5.96 10.57
CA GLU A 185 -44.75 -6.12 10.78
C GLU A 185 -45.45 -4.76 10.72
N ASP A 186 -46.57 -4.75 9.99
CA ASP A 186 -47.53 -3.65 9.92
C ASP A 186 -48.32 -3.55 11.24
N SER A 187 -48.49 -2.33 11.74
CA SER A 187 -49.64 -1.98 12.58
C SER A 187 -50.18 -0.63 12.15
N GLU A 188 -51.44 -0.65 11.78
CA GLU A 188 -52.26 0.41 11.19
C GLU A 188 -52.47 1.61 12.13
N ASN A 189 -52.57 2.83 11.56
CA ASN A 189 -53.73 3.70 11.81
C ASN A 189 -53.85 4.93 10.88
N THR A 190 -54.99 4.95 10.18
CA THR A 190 -55.91 6.08 9.89
C THR A 190 -55.44 7.43 9.29
N ALA A 191 -56.00 7.69 8.09
CA ALA A 191 -56.82 8.85 7.69
C ALA A 191 -56.32 9.79 6.58
N SER A 192 -57.10 9.78 5.49
CA SER A 192 -57.62 10.95 4.75
C SER A 192 -56.85 11.55 3.55
N ALA A 193 -57.46 11.28 2.39
CA ALA A 193 -57.87 12.23 1.34
C ALA A 193 -56.97 12.53 0.12
N ASN A 194 -57.59 12.18 -1.04
CA ASN A 194 -57.64 12.88 -2.32
C ASN A 194 -56.56 12.66 -3.38
N GLY A 195 -57.01 12.16 -4.54
CA GLY A 195 -56.83 12.88 -5.81
C GLY A 195 -56.20 12.12 -6.97
N ASP A 196 -57.07 11.60 -7.85
CA ASP A 196 -56.95 11.44 -9.32
C ASP A 196 -55.83 10.60 -9.97
N SER A 197 -56.22 9.40 -10.43
CA SER A 197 -56.42 8.96 -11.85
C SER A 197 -55.63 9.73 -12.95
N CYS A 198 -55.03 9.10 -13.98
CA CYS A 198 -55.69 8.22 -14.94
C CYS A 198 -54.70 7.41 -15.84
N SER A 199 -55.15 6.19 -16.18
CA SER A 199 -55.35 5.62 -17.52
C SER A 199 -54.20 5.05 -18.39
N GLU A 200 -54.39 3.75 -18.66
CA GLU A 200 -54.40 3.04 -19.96
C GLU A 200 -53.06 2.60 -20.59
N GLY A 201 -52.89 1.38 -21.11
CA GLY A 201 -53.80 0.25 -21.26
C GLY A 201 -53.20 -0.82 -22.20
N LEU A 202 -53.49 -2.09 -21.88
CA LEU A 202 -53.72 -3.25 -22.77
C LEU A 202 -52.60 -3.78 -23.70
N GLY A 203 -52.33 -5.09 -23.55
CA GLY A 203 -51.68 -5.88 -24.60
C GLY A 203 -51.22 -7.28 -24.16
N LYS A 204 -52.16 -8.21 -24.09
CA LYS A 204 -51.98 -9.66 -23.94
C LYS A 204 -51.17 -10.29 -25.09
N ASP A 205 -50.28 -11.25 -24.81
CA ASP A 205 -50.45 -12.69 -25.14
C ASP A 205 -49.12 -13.48 -25.26
N THR A 206 -49.17 -14.63 -24.59
CA THR A 206 -48.44 -15.90 -24.65
C THR A 206 -47.75 -16.28 -25.97
N VAL A 207 -46.52 -16.85 -25.91
CA VAL A 207 -46.14 -18.21 -26.37
C VAL A 207 -44.61 -18.41 -26.42
N THR A 208 -44.20 -19.51 -25.80
CA THR A 208 -42.92 -20.25 -25.79
C THR A 208 -42.23 -20.37 -27.15
N GLN A 209 -40.90 -20.17 -27.23
CA GLN A 209 -39.97 -21.08 -27.97
C GLN A 209 -38.51 -20.96 -27.46
N THR A 210 -37.91 -22.15 -27.36
CA THR A 210 -36.55 -22.58 -27.06
C THR A 210 -35.50 -22.04 -28.04
N ARG A 211 -34.25 -21.81 -27.59
CA ARG A 211 -33.02 -22.10 -28.36
C ARG A 211 -31.76 -22.07 -27.48
N ASP A 212 -31.10 -23.22 -27.45
CA ASP A 212 -29.74 -23.45 -26.98
C ASP A 212 -28.72 -22.70 -27.83
N HIS A 213 -27.70 -22.11 -27.20
CA HIS A 213 -26.41 -21.86 -27.86
C HIS A 213 -25.25 -22.10 -26.90
N THR A 214 -24.60 -23.24 -27.13
CA THR A 214 -23.31 -23.73 -26.66
C THR A 214 -22.20 -22.70 -26.93
N CYS A 215 -21.38 -22.37 -25.92
CA CYS A 215 -20.11 -21.68 -26.14
C CYS A 215 -18.95 -22.56 -25.65
N LEU A 216 -18.13 -22.95 -26.62
CA LEU A 216 -16.97 -23.83 -26.49
C LEU A 216 -15.77 -23.03 -25.95
N GLN A 217 -15.09 -23.59 -24.95
CA GLN A 217 -13.76 -23.16 -24.52
C GLN A 217 -12.71 -23.46 -25.60
N PRO A 218 -11.60 -22.69 -25.62
CA PRO A 218 -10.32 -23.20 -26.06
C PRO A 218 -9.38 -23.37 -24.84
N SER A 219 -9.05 -24.63 -24.57
CA SER A 219 -7.90 -25.06 -23.79
C SER A 219 -6.59 -24.77 -24.53
N CYS A 220 -5.57 -24.26 -23.85
CA CYS A 220 -4.20 -24.35 -24.34
C CYS A 220 -3.20 -24.59 -23.20
N SER A 221 -2.32 -25.54 -23.45
CA SER A 221 -1.41 -26.18 -22.50
C SER A 221 0.04 -25.83 -22.83
N CYS A 222 0.77 -25.42 -21.79
CA CYS A 222 2.20 -25.65 -21.50
C CYS A 222 3.30 -25.20 -22.48
N SER A 223 4.26 -24.40 -21.98
CA SER A 223 5.68 -24.78 -22.00
C SER A 223 6.45 -24.05 -20.87
N SER A 224 7.38 -24.77 -20.26
CA SER A 224 8.19 -24.38 -19.10
C SER A 224 9.61 -24.04 -19.55
N GLU A 225 10.23 -23.04 -18.92
CA GLU A 225 11.68 -22.73 -18.77
C GLU A 225 11.76 -21.24 -18.39
N SER A 226 12.59 -20.69 -17.50
CA SER A 226 13.41 -21.13 -16.36
C SER A 226 13.91 -19.83 -15.69
N HIS A 227 14.21 -19.88 -14.38
CA HIS A 227 14.76 -18.81 -13.52
C HIS A 227 13.80 -17.74 -12.98
N GLU A 228 13.08 -18.06 -11.91
CA GLU A 228 12.55 -17.06 -10.96
C GLU A 228 13.23 -17.20 -9.60
N CYS A 229 13.82 -16.11 -9.12
CA CYS A 229 14.17 -15.91 -7.72
C CYS A 229 12.88 -15.65 -6.94
N GLN A 230 12.07 -16.69 -6.70
CA GLN A 230 10.85 -16.56 -5.92
C GLN A 230 11.17 -16.58 -4.42
N THR A 231 11.48 -15.42 -3.84
CA THR A 231 11.52 -15.27 -2.39
C THR A 231 10.08 -15.15 -1.87
N ALA A 232 9.35 -16.26 -1.88
CA ALA A 232 8.11 -16.36 -1.11
C ALA A 232 8.51 -16.52 0.36
N VAL A 233 8.57 -15.40 1.08
CA VAL A 233 9.00 -15.39 2.47
C VAL A 233 7.96 -16.10 3.32
N SER A 234 8.39 -17.07 4.12
CA SER A 234 7.53 -17.79 5.06
C SER A 234 7.21 -16.90 6.27
N THR A 235 6.08 -17.14 6.95
CA THR A 235 5.73 -16.44 8.20
C THR A 235 6.85 -16.51 9.25
N GLY A 236 7.65 -17.59 9.24
CA GLY A 236 8.81 -17.74 10.12
C GLY A 236 9.90 -16.70 9.88
N GLU A 237 10.20 -16.37 8.64
CA GLU A 237 11.21 -15.35 8.31
C GLU A 237 10.76 -13.93 8.70
N ILE A 238 9.47 -13.62 8.59
CA ILE A 238 8.90 -12.35 9.08
C ILE A 238 9.03 -12.28 10.61
N LEU A 239 8.72 -13.37 11.31
CA LEU A 239 8.90 -13.43 12.77
C LEU A 239 10.38 -13.25 13.15
N GLU A 240 11.30 -13.88 12.44
CA GLU A 240 12.74 -13.69 12.67
C GLU A 240 13.20 -12.24 12.43
N ILE A 241 12.61 -11.55 11.46
CA ILE A 241 12.87 -10.12 11.22
C ILE A 241 12.41 -9.29 12.44
N LEU A 242 11.22 -9.58 12.95
CA LEU A 242 10.61 -8.83 14.05
C LEU A 242 11.24 -9.15 15.41
N GLU A 243 11.61 -10.41 15.66
CA GLU A 243 12.25 -10.85 16.91
C GLU A 243 13.62 -10.21 17.14
N LYS A 244 14.30 -9.79 16.06
CA LYS A 244 15.60 -9.09 16.14
C LYS A 244 15.48 -7.62 16.55
N ARG A 245 14.27 -7.07 16.66
CA ARG A 245 14.01 -5.64 16.88
C ARG A 245 13.20 -5.44 18.16
N ASP A 246 13.43 -4.31 18.83
CA ASP A 246 12.87 -4.07 20.17
C ASP A 246 11.43 -3.53 20.17
N ALA A 247 10.98 -2.93 19.05
CA ALA A 247 9.65 -2.34 18.92
C ALA A 247 9.21 -2.31 17.46
N PHE A 248 7.94 -2.60 17.22
CA PHE A 248 7.32 -2.46 15.91
C PHE A 248 5.93 -1.82 15.99
N VAL A 249 5.52 -1.22 14.88
CA VAL A 249 4.15 -0.80 14.60
C VAL A 249 3.65 -1.68 13.46
N LEU A 250 2.44 -2.21 13.62
CA LEU A 250 1.76 -2.98 12.58
C LEU A 250 0.65 -2.09 12.01
N ASP A 251 0.65 -1.96 10.70
CA ASP A 251 -0.32 -1.25 9.90
C ASP A 251 -0.97 -2.19 8.90
N ILE A 252 -2.29 -2.05 8.73
CA ILE A 252 -3.11 -2.91 7.89
C ILE A 252 -4.11 -2.05 7.14
N ASP A 253 -3.86 -1.85 5.85
CA ASP A 253 -4.82 -1.27 4.92
C ASP A 253 -5.81 -2.35 4.44
N LEU A 254 -7.07 -1.94 4.25
CA LEU A 254 -8.09 -2.74 3.58
C LEU A 254 -7.80 -2.89 2.08
N ASP A 255 -7.09 -1.94 1.47
CA ASP A 255 -6.63 -2.01 0.09
C ASP A 255 -5.73 -3.22 -0.16
N PHE A 256 -5.09 -3.79 0.88
CA PHE A 256 -4.39 -5.08 0.78
C PHE A 256 -5.27 -6.19 0.21
N PHE A 257 -6.58 -6.21 0.52
CA PHE A 257 -7.49 -7.26 0.10
C PHE A 257 -8.18 -6.96 -1.24
N SER A 258 -8.39 -5.69 -1.55
CA SER A 258 -9.01 -5.27 -2.80
C SER A 258 -8.65 -3.83 -3.12
N VAL A 259 -8.07 -3.62 -4.29
CA VAL A 259 -7.95 -2.31 -4.90
C VAL A 259 -8.64 -2.31 -6.25
N LYS A 260 -9.34 -1.23 -6.55
CA LYS A 260 -9.78 -0.95 -7.91
C LYS A 260 -8.70 -0.12 -8.58
N ASN A 261 -8.17 -0.59 -9.71
CA ASN A 261 -7.41 0.29 -10.60
C ASN A 261 -8.42 1.04 -11.50
N PRO A 262 -8.73 2.33 -11.23
CA PRO A 262 -9.75 3.05 -11.99
C PRO A 262 -9.33 3.23 -13.46
N PHE A 263 -8.04 3.36 -13.73
CA PHE A 263 -7.52 3.57 -15.08
C PHE A 263 -7.74 2.39 -16.00
N LYS A 264 -7.82 1.15 -15.48
CA LYS A 264 -8.08 -0.04 -16.30
C LYS A 264 -9.43 0.02 -17.01
N GLU A 265 -10.38 0.77 -16.45
CA GLU A 265 -11.71 0.95 -17.02
C GLU A 265 -11.83 2.27 -17.82
N MET A 266 -10.85 3.18 -17.70
CA MET A 266 -10.91 4.52 -18.32
C MET A 266 -10.29 4.59 -19.71
N PHE A 267 -9.31 3.74 -20.02
CA PHE A 267 -8.56 3.81 -21.28
C PHE A 267 -8.69 2.51 -22.08
N THR A 268 -8.78 2.68 -23.41
CA THR A 268 -8.67 1.58 -24.38
C THR A 268 -7.25 1.02 -24.43
N GLN A 269 -7.10 -0.18 -25.00
CA GLN A 269 -5.79 -0.83 -25.13
C GLN A 269 -4.82 0.01 -25.98
N GLU A 270 -5.35 0.72 -26.98
CA GLU A 270 -4.63 1.62 -27.86
C GLU A 270 -4.12 2.85 -27.11
N GLU A 271 -4.99 3.49 -26.30
CA GLU A 271 -4.61 4.62 -25.45
C GLU A 271 -3.56 4.21 -24.42
N TYR A 272 -3.69 3.03 -23.81
CA TYR A 272 -2.67 2.48 -22.93
C TYR A 272 -1.32 2.33 -23.62
N LYS A 273 -1.31 1.89 -24.88
CA LYS A 273 -0.07 1.76 -25.66
C LYS A 273 0.56 3.12 -25.91
N ILE A 274 -0.24 4.14 -26.25
CA ILE A 274 0.24 5.52 -26.41
C ILE A 274 0.83 6.03 -25.10
N LEU A 275 0.16 5.81 -23.96
CA LEU A 275 0.67 6.20 -22.65
C LEU A 275 2.00 5.48 -22.33
N GLN A 276 2.10 4.19 -22.63
CA GLN A 276 3.36 3.45 -22.45
C GLN A 276 4.51 4.01 -23.30
N GLU A 277 4.23 4.49 -24.52
CA GLU A 277 5.22 5.13 -25.38
C GLU A 277 5.61 6.53 -24.86
N LEU A 278 4.65 7.34 -24.41
CA LEU A 278 4.87 8.69 -23.89
C LEU A 278 5.64 8.71 -22.56
N TYR A 279 5.31 7.79 -21.66
CA TYR A 279 5.89 7.70 -20.32
C TYR A 279 7.03 6.67 -20.23
N GLN A 280 7.60 6.26 -21.37
CA GLN A 280 8.69 5.28 -21.38
C GLN A 280 9.97 5.86 -20.77
N PHE A 281 10.29 5.46 -19.54
CA PHE A 281 11.58 5.76 -18.92
C PHE A 281 12.61 4.64 -19.20
N LYS A 282 13.74 4.98 -19.82
CA LYS A 282 14.89 4.08 -19.96
C LYS A 282 15.95 4.45 -18.93
N LYS A 283 16.13 3.60 -17.92
CA LYS A 283 17.19 3.76 -16.92
C LYS A 283 18.55 3.82 -17.62
N PRO A 284 19.40 4.82 -17.33
CA PRO A 284 20.78 4.83 -17.81
C PRO A 284 21.49 3.55 -17.36
N GLY A 285 22.27 2.93 -18.26
CA GLY A 285 23.04 1.73 -17.92
C GLY A 285 24.05 2.01 -16.80
N SER A 286 24.31 1.04 -15.94
CA SER A 286 25.19 1.14 -14.76
C SER A 286 26.68 1.39 -15.07
N ASN A 287 27.06 1.59 -16.33
CA ASN A 287 28.43 1.81 -16.82
C ASN A 287 28.66 3.23 -17.37
N LEU A 288 27.90 4.23 -16.94
CA LEU A 288 28.07 5.60 -17.42
C LEU A 288 28.89 6.42 -16.41
N THR A 289 30.16 6.65 -16.76
CA THR A 289 31.13 7.47 -16.01
C THR A 289 30.94 8.98 -16.20
N GLU A 290 29.85 9.43 -16.81
CA GLU A 290 29.60 10.85 -17.00
C GLU A 290 28.15 11.21 -16.69
N VAL A 291 28.03 12.27 -15.89
CA VAL A 291 26.82 12.94 -15.44
C VAL A 291 25.84 13.11 -16.61
N SER A 292 24.90 12.18 -16.72
CA SER A 292 23.76 12.32 -17.61
C SER A 292 22.65 12.98 -16.81
N PHE A 293 22.59 14.32 -16.85
CA PHE A 293 21.46 15.07 -16.33
C PHE A 293 20.17 14.54 -16.98
N VAL A 294 19.30 13.92 -16.17
CA VAL A 294 17.95 13.56 -16.60
C VAL A 294 17.15 14.85 -16.62
N SER A 295 17.13 15.51 -17.78
CA SER A 295 16.16 16.57 -18.06
C SER A 295 14.79 15.93 -18.20
N PHE A 296 13.92 16.11 -17.21
CA PHE A 296 12.48 15.94 -17.43
C PHE A 296 12.04 17.07 -18.38
N GLY A 297 11.96 16.74 -19.67
CA GLY A 297 11.32 17.60 -20.65
C GLY A 297 9.81 17.59 -20.43
N LEU A 298 9.32 18.50 -19.60
CA LEU A 298 7.98 19.04 -19.74
C LEU A 298 8.00 19.96 -20.97
N VAL A 299 7.25 19.59 -22.00
CA VAL A 299 6.72 20.54 -22.99
C VAL A 299 5.30 20.86 -22.57
#